data_AF-A0A7S3BKZ5-F1
#
_entry.id   AF-A0A7S3BKZ5-F1
#
_cell.length_a   1.000
_cell.length_b   1.000
_cell.length_c   1.000
_cell.angle_alpha   90.00
_cell.angle_beta   90.00
_cell.angle_gamma   90.00
#
_symmetry.space_group_name_H-M   'P 1'
#
loop_
_entity.id
_entity.type
_entity.pdbx_description
1 polymer ?
#
loop_
_entity_poly.entity_id
_entity_poly.type
_entity_poly.pdbx_seq_one_letter_code
_entity_poly.pdbx_strand_id
1 'polypeptide(L)'
;MQLSSLQGADQVKNQFEFAEYYDGFGFYGTLSSMSADVMFAVKTASEATLTVTGAPVALPKSVTLYRGWTWVPCPYQTAVQLADALTYESSAGTSLYAAGDQFKSQFEFAEFYAGFGFYGTLTTVEPGKGYRVKTSEAGTASFAV
;
A
#
# COMPACT_ATOMS: atom_id res chain seq x y z
N MET A 1 0.45 11.64 -11.81
CA MET A 1 0.81 12.12 -10.46
C MET A 1 1.54 13.45 -10.61
N GLN A 2 1.19 14.46 -9.81
CA GLN A 2 1.84 15.77 -9.83
C GLN A 2 1.93 16.33 -8.41
N LEU A 3 3.12 16.80 -8.02
CA LEU A 3 3.32 17.61 -6.81
C LEU A 3 3.13 19.09 -7.17
N SER A 4 2.51 19.88 -6.29
CA SER A 4 2.28 21.32 -6.49
C SER A 4 3.58 22.12 -6.63
N SER A 5 4.67 21.62 -6.06
CA SER A 5 6.02 22.15 -6.15
C SER A 5 6.99 20.98 -6.05
N LEU A 6 7.93 20.87 -7.00
CA LEU A 6 9.05 19.95 -6.95
C LEU A 6 10.30 20.72 -6.55
N GLN A 7 11.13 20.11 -5.70
CA GLN A 7 12.42 20.66 -5.30
C GLN A 7 13.44 19.54 -5.07
N GLY A 8 14.71 19.91 -5.05
CA GLY A 8 15.80 19.00 -4.74
C GLY A 8 15.53 18.17 -3.48
N ALA A 9 15.86 16.89 -3.55
CA ALA A 9 15.65 15.89 -2.49
C ALA A 9 14.20 15.44 -2.23
N ASP A 10 13.23 15.86 -3.03
CA ASP A 10 11.94 15.17 -3.10
C ASP A 10 12.16 13.74 -3.61
N GLN A 11 11.56 12.75 -2.96
CA GLN A 11 11.74 11.34 -3.29
C GLN A 11 10.41 10.64 -3.44
N VAL A 12 10.35 9.69 -4.37
CA VAL A 12 9.27 8.71 -4.46
C VAL A 12 9.86 7.31 -4.53
N LYS A 13 9.24 6.37 -3.83
CA LYS A 13 9.69 4.98 -3.80
C LYS A 13 8.54 4.01 -3.70
N ASN A 14 8.72 2.82 -4.26
CA ASN A 14 7.94 1.65 -3.90
C ASN A 14 8.77 0.74 -2.98
N GLN A 15 8.37 -0.51 -2.83
CA GLN A 15 9.07 -1.48 -1.97
C GLN A 15 10.50 -1.80 -2.45
N PHE A 16 10.80 -1.64 -3.75
CA PHE A 16 12.04 -2.12 -4.37
C PHE A 16 12.84 -1.01 -5.08
N GLU A 17 12.17 0.05 -5.51
CA GLU A 17 12.70 1.08 -6.39
C GLU A 17 12.46 2.47 -5.81
N PHE A 18 13.28 3.42 -6.24
CA PHE A 18 13.16 4.82 -5.84
C PHE A 18 13.53 5.75 -6.99
N ALA A 19 13.06 6.99 -6.89
CA ALA A 19 13.53 8.12 -7.68
C ALA A 19 13.63 9.36 -6.78
N GLU A 20 14.63 10.19 -7.04
CA GLU A 20 14.87 11.46 -6.38
C GLU A 20 14.86 12.59 -7.40
N TYR A 21 14.23 13.71 -7.05
CA TYR A 21 14.19 14.90 -7.89
C TYR A 21 15.46 15.74 -7.71
N TYR A 22 16.05 16.12 -8.85
CA TYR A 22 17.19 17.03 -8.94
C TYR A 22 16.76 18.30 -9.69
N ASP A 23 17.00 19.46 -9.08
CA ASP A 23 16.59 20.75 -9.63
C ASP A 23 17.17 20.98 -11.03
N GLY A 24 16.29 21.31 -11.99
CA GLY A 24 16.67 21.53 -13.39
C GLY A 24 16.90 20.27 -14.23
N PHE A 25 16.87 19.07 -13.62
CA PHE A 25 17.08 17.80 -14.34
C PHE A 25 15.88 16.85 -14.27
N GLY A 26 15.13 16.85 -13.17
CA GLY A 26 13.97 15.96 -12.98
C GLY A 26 14.27 14.77 -12.06
N PHE A 27 13.44 13.72 -12.15
CA PHE A 27 13.58 12.51 -11.33
C PHE A 27 14.64 11.55 -11.88
N TYR A 28 15.53 11.08 -11.00
CA TYR A 28 16.55 10.06 -11.29
C TYR A 28 16.51 8.94 -10.26
N GLY A 29 16.67 7.70 -10.71
CA GLY A 29 16.72 6.53 -9.86
C GLY A 29 16.33 5.26 -10.61
N THR A 30 16.04 4.19 -9.88
CA THR A 30 15.60 2.92 -10.46
C THR A 30 14.11 2.92 -10.81
N LEU A 31 13.31 3.76 -10.15
CA LEU A 31 11.90 3.87 -10.41
C LEU A 31 11.67 4.68 -11.70
N SER A 32 11.28 3.99 -12.76
CA SER A 32 11.06 4.58 -14.09
C SER A 32 9.59 4.62 -14.51
N SER A 33 8.71 3.94 -13.79
CA SER A 33 7.27 3.88 -14.08
C SER A 33 6.44 3.77 -12.81
N MET A 34 5.15 4.09 -12.91
CA MET A 34 4.21 3.99 -11.81
C MET A 34 2.92 3.35 -12.31
N SER A 35 2.32 2.49 -11.50
CA SER A 35 1.00 1.90 -11.76
C SER A 35 0.16 1.86 -10.49
N ALA A 36 -1.16 1.72 -10.64
CA ALA A 36 -2.08 1.55 -9.52
C ALA A 36 -1.98 0.18 -8.82
N ASP A 37 -1.12 -0.72 -9.31
CA ASP A 37 -0.86 -2.04 -8.73
C ASP A 37 0.19 -1.98 -7.62
N VAL A 38 0.88 -0.85 -7.49
CA VAL A 38 2.02 -0.68 -6.59
C VAL A 38 1.74 0.48 -5.64
N MET A 39 2.09 0.29 -4.37
CA MET A 39 2.10 1.36 -3.39
C MET A 39 3.36 2.21 -3.53
N PHE A 40 3.21 3.53 -3.47
CA PHE A 40 4.31 4.47 -3.40
C PHE A 40 4.31 5.24 -2.07
N ALA A 41 5.51 5.47 -1.53
CA ALA A 41 5.75 6.44 -0.49
C ALA A 41 6.43 7.66 -1.10
N VAL A 42 5.95 8.85 -0.76
CA VAL A 42 6.49 10.12 -1.22
C VAL A 42 7.08 10.85 -0.02
N LYS A 43 8.29 11.36 -0.18
CA LYS A 43 8.93 12.28 0.75
C LYS A 43 9.09 13.61 0.04
N THR A 44 8.64 14.67 0.66
CA THR A 44 8.82 16.03 0.14
C THR A 44 9.79 16.79 1.04
N ALA A 45 10.63 17.64 0.46
CA ALA A 45 11.58 18.51 1.17
C ALA A 45 10.88 19.69 1.86
N SER A 46 9.72 20.09 1.35
CA SER A 46 8.81 21.07 1.93
C SER A 46 7.37 20.56 1.87
N GLU A 47 6.45 21.27 2.53
CA GLU A 47 5.03 21.03 2.35
C GLU A 47 4.65 21.17 0.87
N ALA A 48 3.89 20.21 0.36
CA ALA A 48 3.41 20.18 -1.02
C ALA A 48 2.12 19.37 -1.11
N THR A 49 1.26 19.72 -2.06
CA THR A 49 0.04 18.96 -2.35
C THR A 49 0.33 17.95 -3.45
N LEU A 50 -0.07 16.71 -3.22
CA LEU A 50 0.01 15.65 -4.20
C LEU A 50 -1.35 15.45 -4.90
N THR A 51 -1.36 15.63 -6.23
CA THR A 51 -2.53 15.32 -7.08
C THR A 51 -2.29 14.05 -7.87
N VAL A 52 -3.21 13.09 -7.74
CA VAL A 52 -3.20 11.83 -8.49
C VAL A 52 -4.50 11.74 -9.30
N THR A 53 -4.36 11.50 -10.60
CA THR A 53 -5.47 11.28 -11.53
C THR A 53 -5.25 9.95 -12.24
N GLY A 54 -6.35 9.26 -12.55
CA GLY A 54 -6.33 7.97 -13.22
C GLY A 54 -7.74 7.41 -13.39
N ALA A 55 -7.85 6.33 -14.14
CA ALA A 55 -9.09 5.57 -14.21
C ALA A 55 -9.28 4.72 -12.94
N PRO A 56 -10.53 4.46 -12.50
CA PRO A 56 -10.80 3.53 -11.42
C PRO A 56 -10.21 2.14 -11.70
N VAL A 57 -9.68 1.49 -10.66
CA VAL A 57 -9.19 0.12 -10.76
C VAL A 57 -10.38 -0.84 -10.69
N ALA A 58 -10.44 -1.80 -11.63
CA ALA A 58 -11.46 -2.85 -11.60
C ALA A 58 -11.20 -3.85 -10.46
N LEU A 59 -12.29 -4.31 -9.82
CA LEU A 59 -12.29 -5.31 -8.75
C LEU A 59 -13.02 -6.58 -9.21
N PRO A 60 -12.68 -7.77 -8.67
CA PRO A 60 -11.66 -8.00 -7.64
C PRO A 60 -10.23 -7.85 -8.18
N LYS A 61 -9.29 -7.56 -7.29
CA LYS A 61 -7.87 -7.41 -7.64
C LYS A 61 -6.99 -8.23 -6.72
N SER A 62 -6.23 -9.15 -7.29
CA SER A 62 -5.27 -9.95 -6.52
C SER A 62 -3.94 -9.23 -6.32
N VAL A 63 -3.29 -9.49 -5.17
CA VAL A 63 -1.94 -9.05 -4.85
C VAL A 63 -1.19 -10.19 -4.14
N THR A 64 0.07 -10.39 -4.49
CA THR A 64 0.93 -11.34 -3.77
C THR A 64 1.42 -10.70 -2.48
N LEU A 65 1.21 -11.38 -1.35
CA LEU A 65 1.83 -11.03 -0.07
C LEU A 65 3.03 -11.93 0.16
N TYR A 66 4.19 -11.33 0.40
CA TYR A 66 5.40 -12.03 0.79
C TYR A 66 5.43 -12.23 2.30
N ARG A 67 6.10 -13.31 2.74
CA ARG A 67 6.49 -13.45 4.14
C ARG A 67 7.28 -12.23 4.59
N GLY A 68 6.88 -11.63 5.70
CA GLY A 68 7.36 -10.33 6.13
C GLY A 68 6.50 -9.20 5.55
N TRP A 69 7.09 -8.03 5.29
CA TRP A 69 6.36 -6.86 4.85
C TRP A 69 6.13 -6.85 3.33
N THR A 70 4.91 -6.53 2.93
CA THR A 70 4.51 -6.21 1.56
C THR A 70 3.85 -4.84 1.52
N TRP A 71 4.19 -4.02 0.54
CA TRP A 71 3.58 -2.71 0.33
C TRP A 71 2.43 -2.84 -0.67
N VAL A 72 1.21 -2.52 -0.24
CA VAL A 72 -0.02 -2.81 -0.97
C VAL A 72 -0.77 -1.51 -1.26
N PRO A 73 -1.19 -1.25 -2.51
CA PRO A 73 -2.01 -0.08 -2.83
C PRO A 73 -3.44 -0.25 -2.31
N CYS A 74 -4.26 0.81 -2.41
CA CYS A 74 -5.70 0.72 -2.23
C CYS A 74 -6.43 0.94 -3.57
N PRO A 75 -7.05 -0.10 -4.17
CA PRO A 75 -7.80 0.05 -5.42
C PRO A 75 -9.23 0.56 -5.22
N TYR A 76 -9.74 0.57 -3.98
CA TYR A 76 -11.12 0.97 -3.68
C TYR A 76 -11.40 2.44 -4.03
N GLN A 77 -12.65 2.71 -4.43
CA GLN A 77 -13.13 4.07 -4.73
C GLN A 77 -13.93 4.69 -3.56
N THR A 78 -14.25 3.89 -2.54
CA THR A 78 -14.85 4.32 -1.28
C THR A 78 -14.16 3.61 -0.11
N ALA A 79 -14.30 4.12 1.11
CA ALA A 79 -13.75 3.43 2.28
C ALA A 79 -14.43 2.07 2.49
N VAL A 80 -13.63 1.05 2.83
CA VAL A 80 -14.08 -0.32 3.14
C VAL A 80 -13.57 -0.71 4.52
N GLN A 81 -14.34 -1.51 5.28
CA GLN A 81 -13.87 -2.01 6.57
C GLN A 81 -12.66 -2.93 6.37
N LEU A 82 -11.66 -2.82 7.24
CA LEU A 82 -10.41 -3.59 7.11
C LEU A 82 -10.67 -5.11 7.07
N ALA A 83 -11.67 -5.58 7.83
CA ALA A 83 -12.05 -6.99 7.87
C ALA A 83 -12.54 -7.53 6.52
N ASP A 84 -13.10 -6.67 5.68
CA ASP A 84 -13.69 -7.04 4.38
C ASP A 84 -12.78 -6.67 3.19
N ALA A 85 -11.77 -5.81 3.42
CA ALA A 85 -11.00 -5.18 2.37
C ALA A 85 -9.96 -6.11 1.72
N LEU A 86 -9.41 -7.09 2.44
CA LEU A 86 -8.30 -7.90 1.92
C LEU A 86 -8.40 -9.34 2.42
N THR A 87 -9.06 -10.19 1.63
CA THR A 87 -9.09 -11.64 1.87
C THR A 87 -7.74 -12.24 1.52
N TYR A 88 -7.24 -13.18 2.32
CA TYR A 88 -5.89 -13.72 2.18
C TYR A 88 -5.87 -15.24 2.29
N GLU A 89 -5.22 -15.87 1.31
CA GLU A 89 -5.00 -17.30 1.23
C GLU A 89 -3.49 -17.57 1.26
N SER A 90 -3.02 -18.24 2.32
CA SER A 90 -1.60 -18.57 2.44
C SER A 90 -1.20 -19.69 1.47
N SER A 91 0.06 -19.67 1.02
CA SER A 91 0.62 -20.73 0.17
C SER A 91 0.74 -22.08 0.89
N ALA A 92 0.68 -22.08 2.23
CA ALA A 92 0.70 -23.29 3.05
C ALA A 92 -0.67 -24.00 3.12
N GLY A 93 -1.72 -23.44 2.47
CA GLY A 93 -3.06 -24.03 2.47
C GLY A 93 -3.86 -23.77 3.75
N THR A 94 -3.37 -22.91 4.65
CA THR A 94 -4.15 -22.37 5.77
C THR A 94 -4.82 -21.08 5.32
N SER A 95 -6.16 -21.07 5.24
CA SER A 95 -6.91 -20.01 4.54
C SER A 95 -7.09 -18.67 5.28
N LEU A 96 -6.18 -18.25 6.17
CA LEU A 96 -6.34 -17.00 6.90
C LEU A 96 -4.99 -16.39 7.32
N TYR A 97 -5.03 -15.12 7.73
CA TYR A 97 -3.95 -14.49 8.49
C TYR A 97 -3.64 -15.28 9.77
N ALA A 98 -2.38 -15.21 10.23
CA ALA A 98 -1.94 -15.82 11.48
C ALA A 98 -1.92 -14.78 12.62
N ALA A 99 -1.96 -15.29 13.86
CA ALA A 99 -1.82 -14.42 15.03
C ALA A 99 -0.51 -13.61 14.97
N GLY A 100 -0.62 -12.29 15.13
CA GLY A 100 0.51 -11.37 15.05
C GLY A 100 0.85 -10.87 13.64
N ASP A 101 0.10 -11.26 12.60
CA ASP A 101 0.14 -10.59 11.30
C ASP A 101 -0.37 -9.15 11.45
N GLN A 102 0.19 -8.21 10.68
CA GLN A 102 -0.03 -6.77 10.91
C GLN A 102 -0.44 -6.04 9.65
N PHE A 103 -1.27 -5.02 9.83
CA PHE A 103 -1.65 -4.07 8.78
C PHE A 103 -1.33 -2.66 9.28
N LYS A 104 -0.65 -1.84 8.48
CA LYS A 104 -0.26 -0.48 8.88
C LYS A 104 -0.52 0.54 7.77
N SER A 105 -1.10 1.67 8.15
CA SER A 105 -1.10 2.88 7.35
C SER A 105 0.12 3.75 7.71
N GLN A 106 0.13 5.02 7.31
CA GLN A 106 1.13 5.97 7.75
C GLN A 106 1.03 6.26 9.26
N PHE A 107 -0.18 6.23 9.82
CA PHE A 107 -0.46 6.68 11.19
C PHE A 107 -1.16 5.63 12.06
N GLU A 108 -1.75 4.61 11.45
CA GLU A 108 -2.59 3.62 12.13
C GLU A 108 -2.03 2.21 11.96
N PHE A 109 -2.50 1.30 12.80
CA PHE A 109 -2.14 -0.10 12.73
C PHE A 109 -3.29 -1.00 13.15
N ALA A 110 -3.25 -2.24 12.71
CA ALA A 110 -4.03 -3.34 13.23
C ALA A 110 -3.16 -4.61 13.30
N GLU A 111 -3.45 -5.46 14.26
CA GLU A 111 -2.82 -6.77 14.43
C GLU A 111 -3.90 -7.86 14.42
N PHE A 112 -3.61 -8.98 13.77
CA PHE A 112 -4.55 -10.09 13.66
C PHE A 112 -4.50 -10.96 14.92
N TYR A 113 -5.67 -11.19 15.51
CA TYR A 113 -5.88 -12.11 16.62
C TYR A 113 -6.68 -13.32 16.13
N ALA A 114 -6.11 -14.52 16.26
CA ALA A 114 -6.74 -15.75 15.81
C ALA A 114 -8.13 -15.94 16.45
N GLY A 115 -9.14 -16.20 15.62
CA GLY A 115 -10.53 -16.35 16.04
C GLY A 115 -11.31 -15.04 16.21
N PHE A 116 -10.66 -13.88 16.11
CA PHE A 116 -11.31 -12.56 16.27
C PHE A 116 -11.15 -11.64 15.04
N GLY A 117 -10.00 -11.67 14.38
CA GLY A 117 -9.69 -10.79 13.25
C GLY A 117 -8.70 -9.68 13.61
N PHE A 118 -8.68 -8.62 12.79
CA PHE A 118 -7.79 -7.48 12.99
C PHE A 118 -8.30 -6.55 14.11
N TYR A 119 -7.40 -6.14 15.00
CA TYR A 119 -7.68 -5.18 16.06
C TYR A 119 -6.61 -4.09 16.13
N GLY A 120 -7.02 -2.83 16.33
CA GLY A 120 -6.12 -1.69 16.43
C GLY A 120 -6.81 -0.39 16.04
N THR A 121 -6.02 0.64 15.71
CA THR A 121 -6.53 1.95 15.29
C THR A 121 -6.92 1.98 13.81
N LEU A 122 -6.36 1.08 12.99
CA LEU A 122 -6.73 0.95 11.58
C LEU A 122 -7.97 0.07 11.44
N THR A 123 -9.12 0.68 11.21
CA THR A 123 -10.40 -0.04 11.06
C THR A 123 -10.94 -0.02 9.63
N THR A 124 -10.43 0.87 8.77
CA THR A 124 -10.86 1.03 7.38
C THR A 124 -9.68 1.11 6.42
N VAL A 125 -9.92 0.71 5.18
CA VAL A 125 -9.04 0.90 4.03
C VAL A 125 -9.67 1.97 3.15
N GLU A 126 -9.00 3.10 3.02
CA GLU A 126 -9.48 4.29 2.32
C GLU A 126 -8.82 4.51 0.94
N PRO A 127 -9.56 5.03 -0.05
CA PRO A 127 -9.02 5.42 -1.35
C PRO A 127 -7.88 6.43 -1.23
N GLY A 128 -6.89 6.34 -2.13
CA GLY A 128 -5.75 7.27 -2.16
C GLY A 128 -4.68 7.01 -1.08
N LYS A 129 -4.94 6.09 -0.14
CA LYS A 129 -3.93 5.61 0.83
C LYS A 129 -3.21 4.36 0.31
N GLY A 130 -2.08 4.07 0.96
CA GLY A 130 -1.29 2.86 0.76
C GLY A 130 -0.97 2.21 2.10
N TYR A 131 -0.75 0.90 2.09
CA TYR A 131 -0.63 0.11 3.31
C TYR A 131 0.57 -0.83 3.28
N ARG A 132 1.04 -1.18 4.46
CA ARG A 132 2.04 -2.23 4.64
C ARG A 132 1.40 -3.38 5.39
N VAL A 133 1.47 -4.56 4.80
CA VAL A 133 0.92 -5.79 5.36
C VAL A 133 2.08 -6.70 5.72
N LYS A 134 2.13 -7.16 6.96
CA LYS A 134 3.10 -8.15 7.43
C LYS A 134 2.41 -9.49 7.60
N THR A 135 2.83 -10.48 6.84
CA THR A 135 2.35 -11.85 7.00
C THR A 135 3.48 -12.77 7.45
N SER A 136 3.15 -13.71 8.32
CA SER A 136 4.05 -14.78 8.77
C SER A 136 4.38 -15.78 7.67
N GLU A 137 3.48 -15.93 6.70
CA GLU A 137 3.62 -16.78 5.51
C GLU A 137 3.39 -15.97 4.22
N ALA A 138 3.93 -16.47 3.10
CA ALA A 138 3.61 -15.90 1.79
C ALA A 138 2.24 -16.42 1.31
N GLY A 139 1.58 -15.67 0.42
CA GLY A 139 0.29 -16.07 -0.15
C GLY A 139 -0.27 -15.05 -1.11
N THR A 140 -1.54 -15.25 -1.47
CA THR A 140 -2.28 -14.35 -2.37
C THR A 140 -3.39 -13.70 -1.58
N ALA A 141 -3.45 -12.38 -1.64
CA ALA A 141 -4.57 -11.61 -1.16
C ALA A 141 -5.43 -11.09 -2.31
N SER A 142 -6.70 -10.80 -2.04
CA SER A 142 -7.64 -10.25 -3.00
C SER A 142 -8.45 -9.11 -2.39
N PHE A 143 -8.46 -7.98 -3.09
CA PHE A 143 -9.42 -6.91 -2.88
C PHE A 143 -10.76 -7.33 -3.46
N ALA A 144 -11.76 -7.53 -2.61
CA ALA A 144 -13.11 -7.91 -3.00
C ALA A 144 -13.87 -6.75 -3.69
N VAL A 145 -14.97 -7.08 -4.39
CA VAL A 145 -15.91 -6.11 -5.01
C VAL A 145 -16.77 -5.38 -3.99
#